data_AF-A0A2K3JXY3-F1
#
_entry.id   AF-A0A2K3JXY3-F1
#
_cell.length_a   1.000
_cell.length_b   1.000
_cell.length_c   1.000
_cell.angle_alpha   90.00
_cell.angle_beta   90.00
_cell.angle_gamma   90.00
#
_symmetry.space_group_name_H-M   'P 1'
#
loop_
_entity.id
_entity.type
_entity.pdbx_description
1 polymer ?
#
loop_
_entity_poly.entity_id
_entity_poly.type
_entity_poly.pdbx_seq_one_letter_code
_entity_poly.pdbx_strand_id
1 'polypeptide(L)'
;MVKRGDSIEGMEVDPNVYDVTTSNSERTLLHIAVNAGNPKNVEILVTKGGDEFVKKKDKHGDTALALAACYNAKMKIVKTLVNSEIGKMLLMEPNEKGEIP
;
A
#
# COMPACT_ATOMS: atom_id res chain seq x y z
N MET A 1 9.56 7.12 20.90
CA MET A 1 9.55 5.82 20.17
C MET A 1 8.25 5.72 19.42
N VAL A 2 8.30 5.56 18.09
CA VAL A 2 7.10 5.41 17.24
C VAL A 2 6.49 4.03 17.47
N LYS A 3 5.18 3.95 17.70
CA LYS A 3 4.41 2.72 17.92
C LYS A 3 3.67 2.30 16.65
N ARG A 4 3.25 1.03 16.60
CA ARG A 4 2.38 0.53 15.53
C ARG A 4 1.09 1.35 15.49
N GLY A 5 0.82 1.97 14.35
CA GLY A 5 -0.38 2.79 14.13
C GLY A 5 -0.15 4.30 14.27
N ASP A 6 1.03 4.73 14.73
CA ASP A 6 1.37 6.15 14.78
C ASP A 6 1.33 6.76 13.37
N SER A 7 0.89 8.01 13.30
CA SER A 7 0.90 8.76 12.05
C SER A 7 2.31 9.18 11.68
N ILE A 8 2.63 9.12 10.38
CA ILE A 8 3.88 9.65 9.82
C ILE A 8 3.73 11.09 9.32
N GLU A 9 2.65 11.77 9.67
CA GLU A 9 2.44 13.18 9.30
C GLU A 9 3.53 14.07 9.92
N GLY A 10 4.03 15.02 9.13
CA GLY A 10 5.12 15.91 9.55
C GLY A 10 6.49 15.24 9.66
N MET A 11 6.62 13.93 9.41
CA MET A 11 7.91 13.26 9.33
C MET A 11 8.58 13.51 7.98
N GLU A 12 9.88 13.77 8.02
CA GLU A 12 10.74 13.66 6.85
C GLU A 12 10.88 12.16 6.50
N VAL A 13 10.47 11.80 5.28
CA VAL A 13 10.47 10.41 4.82
C VAL A 13 11.59 10.29 3.80
N ASP A 14 12.60 9.49 4.11
CA ASP A 14 13.67 9.17 3.16
C ASP A 14 13.04 8.56 1.88
N PRO A 15 13.25 9.15 0.69
CA PRO A 15 12.72 8.63 -0.56
C PRO A 15 13.10 7.16 -0.84
N ASN A 16 14.25 6.69 -0.33
CA ASN A 16 14.68 5.30 -0.49
C ASN A 16 13.73 4.31 0.21
N VAL A 17 12.93 4.76 1.19
CA VAL A 17 11.99 3.89 1.92
C VAL A 17 10.96 3.24 1.00
N TYR A 18 10.67 3.85 -0.15
CA TYR A 18 9.70 3.33 -1.12
C TYR A 18 10.23 2.08 -1.86
N ASP A 19 11.55 1.86 -1.85
CA ASP A 19 12.21 0.67 -2.40
C ASP A 19 12.48 -0.41 -1.34
N VAL A 20 12.38 -0.07 -0.07
CA VAL A 20 12.58 -1.02 1.02
C VAL A 20 11.37 -1.97 1.13
N THR A 21 11.67 -3.27 1.24
CA THR A 21 10.67 -4.31 1.45
C THR A 21 11.01 -5.18 2.66
N THR A 22 10.00 -5.87 3.20
CA THR A 22 10.22 -6.89 4.22
C THR A 22 10.95 -8.10 3.63
N SER A 23 11.91 -8.70 4.35
CA SER A 23 12.69 -9.84 3.87
C SER A 23 11.87 -11.08 3.48
N ASN A 24 10.78 -11.37 4.19
CA ASN A 24 10.05 -12.64 4.02
C ASN A 24 8.83 -12.55 3.11
N SER A 25 8.31 -11.35 2.87
CA SER A 25 7.08 -11.13 2.10
C SER A 25 7.22 -10.11 0.99
N GLU A 26 8.37 -9.46 0.86
CA GLU A 26 8.61 -8.39 -0.13
C GLU A 26 7.58 -7.25 -0.05
N ARG A 27 6.92 -7.10 1.10
CA ARG A 27 5.93 -6.06 1.34
C ARG A 27 6.61 -4.72 1.51
N THR A 28 6.17 -3.75 0.73
CA THR A 28 6.54 -2.34 0.87
C THR A 28 5.85 -1.70 2.09
N LEU A 29 6.28 -0.49 2.44
CA LEU A 29 5.64 0.29 3.50
C LEU A 29 4.13 0.53 3.27
N LEU A 30 3.69 0.61 2.00
CA LEU A 30 2.27 0.78 1.67
C LEU A 30 1.45 -0.46 1.99
N HIS A 31 1.94 -1.66 1.67
CA HIS A 31 1.31 -2.92 2.06
C HIS A 31 1.12 -3.00 3.57
N ILE A 32 2.15 -2.61 4.33
CA ILE A 32 2.10 -2.62 5.79
C ILE A 32 1.08 -1.60 6.33
N ALA A 33 1.01 -0.39 5.75
CA ALA A 33 0.05 0.64 6.16
C ALA A 33 -1.41 0.22 5.91
N VAL A 34 -1.68 -0.44 4.77
CA VAL A 34 -2.99 -1.01 4.46
C VAL A 34 -3.37 -2.11 5.45
N ASN A 35 -2.47 -3.08 5.66
CA ASN A 35 -2.69 -4.18 6.61
C ASN A 35 -2.84 -3.68 8.07
N ALA A 36 -2.16 -2.59 8.42
CA ALA A 36 -2.34 -1.94 9.71
C ALA A 36 -3.66 -1.16 9.84
N GLY A 37 -4.42 -0.99 8.76
CA GLY A 37 -5.70 -0.29 8.78
C GLY A 37 -5.58 1.19 9.11
N ASN A 38 -4.50 1.84 8.67
CA ASN A 38 -4.18 3.25 8.94
C ASN A 38 -4.37 4.14 7.68
N PRO A 39 -5.56 4.75 7.48
CA PRO A 39 -5.86 5.52 6.28
C PRO A 39 -4.97 6.76 6.11
N LYS A 40 -4.55 7.39 7.21
CA LYS A 40 -3.74 8.61 7.15
C LYS A 40 -2.35 8.32 6.60
N ASN A 41 -1.73 7.21 7.04
CA ASN A 41 -0.44 6.80 6.51
C ASN A 41 -0.56 6.33 5.05
N VAL A 42 -1.64 5.63 4.69
CA VAL A 42 -1.90 5.27 3.28
C VAL A 42 -1.97 6.53 2.41
N GLU A 43 -2.73 7.54 2.81
CA GLU A 43 -2.84 8.81 2.08
C GLU A 43 -1.48 9.50 1.87
N ILE A 44 -0.67 9.61 2.92
CA ILE A 44 0.67 10.20 2.85
C ILE A 44 1.57 9.41 1.91
N LEU A 45 1.57 8.08 2.03
CA LEU A 45 2.43 7.19 1.26
C LEU A 45 2.06 7.15 -0.23
N VAL A 46 0.77 7.13 -0.57
CA VAL A 46 0.30 7.22 -1.95
C VAL A 46 0.71 8.57 -2.56
N THR A 47 0.52 9.66 -1.81
CA THR A 47 0.83 11.01 -2.28
C THR A 47 2.33 11.22 -2.51
N LYS A 48 3.18 10.74 -1.59
CA LYS A 48 4.63 10.96 -1.66
C LYS A 48 5.38 9.92 -2.49
N GLY A 49 4.94 8.67 -2.49
CA GLY A 49 5.60 7.58 -3.19
C GLY A 49 5.27 7.52 -4.69
N GLY A 50 4.15 8.12 -5.10
CA GLY A 50 3.74 8.19 -6.49
C GLY A 50 3.38 6.84 -7.11
N ASP A 51 3.21 6.86 -8.41
CA ASP A 51 2.60 5.79 -9.20
C ASP A 51 3.37 4.46 -9.16
N GLU A 52 4.70 4.51 -9.33
CA GLU A 52 5.53 3.30 -9.32
C GLU A 52 5.51 2.60 -7.97
N PHE A 53 5.42 3.36 -6.88
CA PHE A 53 5.34 2.80 -5.54
C PHE A 53 4.01 2.07 -5.29
N VAL A 54 2.90 2.62 -5.77
CA VAL A 54 1.55 2.05 -5.61
C VAL A 54 1.39 0.74 -6.40
N LYS A 55 2.09 0.60 -7.53
CA LYS A 55 2.07 -0.61 -8.37
C LYS A 55 2.91 -1.77 -7.83
N LYS A 56 3.77 -1.53 -6.84
CA LYS A 56 4.65 -2.58 -6.32
C LYS A 56 3.83 -3.75 -5.79
N LYS A 57 4.31 -4.95 -6.12
CA LYS A 57 3.74 -6.22 -5.70
C LYS A 57 4.57 -6.81 -4.59
N ASP A 58 3.92 -7.50 -3.66
CA ASP A 58 4.59 -8.34 -2.69
C ASP A 58 4.96 -9.71 -3.32
N LYS A 59 5.55 -10.62 -2.54
CA LYS A 59 6.02 -11.93 -3.04
C LYS A 59 4.92 -12.85 -3.62
N HIS A 60 3.64 -12.50 -3.45
CA HIS A 60 2.51 -13.24 -3.99
C HIS A 60 1.95 -12.59 -5.25
N GLY A 61 2.55 -11.49 -5.71
CA GLY A 61 2.00 -10.65 -6.76
C GLY A 61 0.92 -9.68 -6.27
N ASP A 62 0.64 -9.63 -4.96
CA ASP A 62 -0.40 -8.77 -4.42
C ASP A 62 0.08 -7.32 -4.36
N THR A 63 -0.70 -6.39 -4.89
CA THR A 63 -0.51 -4.96 -4.61
C THR A 63 -1.07 -4.60 -3.24
N ALA A 64 -0.77 -3.39 -2.75
CA ALA A 64 -1.39 -2.89 -1.53
C ALA A 64 -2.93 -2.82 -1.63
N LEU A 65 -3.48 -2.64 -2.83
CA LEU A 65 -4.93 -2.69 -3.08
C LEU A 65 -5.49 -4.11 -2.95
N ALA A 66 -4.81 -5.12 -3.50
CA ALA A 66 -5.18 -6.53 -3.34
C ALA A 66 -5.24 -6.94 -1.86
N LEU A 67 -4.23 -6.53 -1.06
CA LEU A 67 -4.24 -6.80 0.38
C LEU A 67 -5.38 -6.09 1.12
N ALA A 68 -5.84 -4.93 0.62
CA ALA A 68 -6.96 -4.22 1.24
C ALA A 68 -8.24 -5.06 1.20
N ALA A 69 -8.45 -5.85 0.14
CA ALA A 69 -9.57 -6.78 0.05
C ALA A 69 -9.39 -7.99 0.97
N CYS A 70 -8.21 -8.63 0.94
CA CYS A 70 -7.90 -9.81 1.76
C CYS A 70 -8.08 -9.57 3.26
N TYR A 71 -7.81 -8.35 3.75
CA TYR A 71 -7.87 -8.02 5.17
C TYR A 71 -9.09 -7.18 5.58
N ASN A 72 -10.13 -7.10 4.75
CA ASN A 72 -11.33 -6.28 5.02
C ASN A 72 -10.97 -4.86 5.43
N ALA A 73 -10.08 -4.21 4.67
CA ALA A 73 -9.61 -2.87 4.98
C ALA A 73 -10.78 -1.87 5.00
N LYS A 74 -10.60 -0.80 5.78
CA LYS A 74 -11.59 0.27 5.87
C LYS A 74 -11.83 0.86 4.48
N MET A 75 -13.09 1.13 4.13
CA MET A 75 -13.46 1.72 2.83
C MET A 75 -12.70 3.02 2.50
N LYS A 76 -12.29 3.80 3.51
CA LYS A 76 -11.46 4.99 3.29
C LYS A 76 -10.11 4.64 2.64
N ILE A 77 -9.48 3.53 3.02
CA ILE A 77 -8.21 3.05 2.44
C ILE A 77 -8.40 2.69 0.98
N VAL A 78 -9.43 1.89 0.68
CA VAL A 78 -9.76 1.48 -0.69
C VAL A 78 -9.98 2.72 -1.57
N LYS A 79 -10.81 3.66 -1.10
CA LYS A 79 -11.06 4.93 -1.80
C LYS A 79 -9.79 5.72 -2.07
N THR A 80 -8.86 5.79 -1.11
CA THR A 80 -7.57 6.47 -1.31
C THR A 80 -6.74 5.78 -2.40
N LEU A 81 -6.67 4.44 -2.38
CA LEU A 81 -5.86 3.68 -3.34
C LEU A 81 -6.41 3.76 -4.77
N VAL A 82 -7.74 3.82 -4.96
CA VAL A 82 -8.37 3.90 -6.29
C VAL A 82 -8.63 5.34 -6.77
N ASN A 83 -8.13 6.35 -6.05
CA ASN A 83 -8.39 7.76 -6.39
C ASN A 83 -7.57 8.26 -7.59
N SER A 84 -6.63 7.47 -8.10
CA SER A 84 -5.87 7.76 -9.31
C SER A 84 -6.23 6.78 -10.44
N GLU A 85 -5.88 7.13 -11.67
CA GLU A 85 -6.11 6.25 -12.82
C GLU A 85 -5.39 4.91 -12.68
N ILE A 86 -4.14 4.96 -12.20
CA ILE A 86 -3.38 3.75 -11.89
C ILE A 86 -4.05 2.94 -10.80
N GLY A 87 -4.54 3.60 -9.73
CA GLY A 87 -5.29 2.94 -8.68
C GLY A 87 -6.50 2.16 -9.19
N LYS A 88 -7.22 2.69 -10.17
CA LYS A 88 -8.34 1.99 -10.82
C LYS A 88 -7.89 0.83 -11.69
N MET A 89 -6.80 0.99 -12.45
CA MET A 89 -6.25 -0.10 -13.27
C MET A 89 -5.85 -1.30 -12.40
N LEU A 90 -5.35 -1.04 -11.18
CA LEU A 90 -4.97 -2.09 -10.25
C LEU A 90 -6.15 -2.95 -9.76
N LEU A 91 -7.41 -2.51 -9.88
CA LEU A 91 -8.58 -3.35 -9.59
C LEU A 91 -8.68 -4.56 -10.53
N MET A 92 -8.04 -4.49 -11.69
CA MET A 92 -8.04 -5.55 -12.69
C MET A 92 -6.70 -6.29 -12.76
N GLU A 93 -5.76 -5.95 -11.88
CA GLU A 93 -4.41 -6.51 -11.90
C GLU A 93 -4.36 -7.81 -11.08
N PRO A 94 -4.19 -8.98 -11.72
CA PRO A 94 -4.12 -10.24 -11.00
C PRO A 94 -2.79 -10.40 -10.26
N ASN A 95 -2.86 -11.11 -9.14
CA ASN A 95 -1.68 -11.63 -8.44
C ASN A 95 -1.13 -12.89 -9.15
N GLU A 96 -0.10 -13.53 -8.57
CA GLU A 96 0.53 -14.72 -9.17
C GLU A 96 -0.41 -15.93 -9.32
N LYS A 97 -1.53 -15.94 -8.59
CA LYS A 97 -2.55 -17.00 -8.67
C LYS A 97 -3.69 -16.65 -9.61
N GLY A 98 -3.68 -15.47 -10.23
CA GLY A 98 -4.78 -14.98 -11.07
C GLY A 98 -5.92 -14.33 -10.30
N GLU A 99 -5.75 -14.04 -9.01
CA GLU A 99 -6.77 -13.39 -8.17
C GLU A 99 -6.71 -11.87 -8.37
N ILE A 100 -7.86 -11.23 -8.59
CA ILE A 100 -8.00 -9.76 -8.63
C ILE A 100 -8.44 -9.22 -7.25
N PRO A 101 -8.09 -7.97 -6.90
CA PRO A 101 -8.49 -7.34 -5.64
C PRO A 101 -9.99 -7.39 -5.33
#